data_AF-A0A1M5AXR2-F1
#
_entry.id   AF-A0A1M5AXR2-F1
#
_cell.length_a   1.000
_cell.length_b   1.000
_cell.length_c   1.000
_cell.angle_alpha   90.00
_cell.angle_beta   90.00
_cell.angle_gamma   90.00
#
_symmetry.space_group_name_H-M   'P 1'
#
loop_
_entity.id
_entity.type
_entity.pdbx_description
1 polymer ?
#
loop_
_entity_poly.entity_id
_entity_poly.type
_entity_poly.pdbx_seq_one_letter_code
_entity_poly.pdbx_strand_id
1 'polypeptide(L)'
;MKDLVKEYAHSLRKVRQAIKSLELSTKNTRDDAQLKILRNMERDLVYTIHLMKRQICASKRDLSRRSKSQREIPTDPNKMDYYSYMEVFKEPICSVTDNDRLKLFRVLQILSPHEKEVYILRNGQGFLHKEIASFLGVTEWNVQQTLKRAEQKIKRRVENMEIIDFYQNNCLK
;
A
#
# COMPACT_ATOMS: atom_id res chain seq x y z
N MET A 1 -15.08 -1.30 31.78
CA MET A 1 -15.11 -1.68 30.34
C MET A 1 -14.68 -3.12 30.06
N LYS A 2 -13.70 -3.69 30.78
CA LYS A 2 -13.29 -5.10 30.59
C LYS A 2 -14.43 -6.09 30.88
N ASP A 3 -15.32 -5.78 31.82
CA ASP A 3 -16.42 -6.66 32.21
C ASP A 3 -17.53 -6.73 31.16
N LEU A 4 -17.86 -5.58 30.53
CA LEU A 4 -18.80 -5.54 29.42
C LEU A 4 -18.34 -6.41 28.23
N VAL A 5 -17.05 -6.40 27.90
CA VAL A 5 -16.51 -7.27 26.82
C VAL A 5 -16.67 -8.75 27.16
N LYS A 6 -16.53 -9.13 28.44
CA LYS A 6 -16.75 -10.53 28.88
C LYS A 6 -18.22 -10.94 28.76
N GLU A 7 -19.15 -10.06 29.13
CA GLU A 7 -20.59 -10.30 29.00
C GLU A 7 -21.00 -10.51 27.53
N TYR A 8 -20.53 -9.66 26.63
CA TYR A 8 -20.80 -9.80 25.20
C TYR A 8 -20.18 -11.08 24.61
N ALA A 9 -18.98 -11.45 25.04
CA ALA A 9 -18.36 -12.72 24.63
C ALA A 9 -19.17 -13.94 25.12
N HIS A 10 -19.72 -13.87 26.32
CA HIS A 10 -20.61 -14.91 26.86
C HIS A 10 -21.91 -15.02 26.07
N SER A 11 -22.55 -13.88 25.76
CA SER A 11 -23.75 -13.83 24.90
C SER A 11 -23.47 -14.39 23.50
N LEU A 12 -22.31 -14.07 22.91
CA LEU A 12 -21.89 -14.62 21.61
C LEU A 12 -21.77 -16.14 21.65
N ARG A 13 -21.23 -16.70 22.75
CA ARG A 13 -21.13 -18.15 22.94
C ARG A 13 -22.51 -18.81 22.96
N LYS A 14 -23.48 -18.21 23.66
CA LYS A 14 -24.86 -18.70 23.71
C LYS A 14 -25.53 -18.68 22.34
N VAL A 15 -25.38 -17.59 21.59
CA VAL A 15 -25.93 -17.48 20.23
C VAL A 15 -25.35 -18.56 19.31
N ARG A 16 -24.04 -18.80 19.36
CA ARG A 16 -23.40 -19.86 18.58
C ARG A 16 -23.88 -21.26 18.94
N GLN A 17 -24.12 -21.52 20.23
CA GLN A 17 -24.71 -22.78 20.68
C GLN A 17 -26.13 -22.96 20.13
N ALA A 18 -26.94 -21.91 20.16
CA ALA A 18 -28.30 -21.92 19.60
C ALA A 18 -28.33 -22.13 18.08
N ILE A 19 -27.41 -21.50 17.34
CA ILE A 19 -27.23 -21.74 15.90
C ILE A 19 -26.90 -23.21 15.66
N LYS A 20 -25.92 -23.75 16.38
CA LYS A 20 -25.49 -25.15 16.22
C LYS A 20 -26.61 -26.14 16.53
N SER A 21 -27.41 -25.90 17.58
CA SER A 21 -28.55 -26.77 17.91
C SER A 21 -29.63 -26.74 16.84
N LEU A 22 -29.87 -25.59 16.20
CA LEU A 22 -30.84 -25.48 15.12
C LEU A 22 -30.31 -26.12 13.83
N GLU A 23 -29.04 -25.90 13.47
CA GLU A 23 -28.42 -26.53 12.29
C GLU A 23 -28.43 -28.07 12.36
N LEU A 24 -28.34 -28.64 13.56
CA LEU A 24 -28.47 -30.08 13.80
C LEU A 24 -29.91 -30.60 13.66
N SER A 25 -30.90 -29.74 13.83
CA SER A 25 -32.31 -30.14 13.97
C SER A 25 -33.12 -30.01 12.67
N THR A 26 -32.63 -29.35 11.60
CA THR A 26 -33.59 -28.70 10.69
C THR A 26 -33.48 -29.00 9.20
N LYS A 27 -34.64 -29.46 8.68
CA LYS A 27 -35.17 -29.36 7.30
C LYS A 27 -36.56 -28.65 7.30
N ASN A 28 -36.81 -27.64 8.16
CA ASN A 28 -38.10 -26.92 8.24
C ASN A 28 -37.95 -25.41 7.99
N THR A 29 -38.96 -24.79 7.35
CA THR A 29 -38.99 -23.36 6.98
C THR A 29 -39.04 -22.38 8.16
N ARG A 30 -39.67 -22.76 9.28
CA ARG A 30 -39.73 -21.92 10.49
C ARG A 30 -38.36 -21.73 11.14
N ASP A 31 -37.54 -22.77 11.08
CA ASP A 31 -36.24 -22.77 11.72
C ASP A 31 -35.21 -21.95 10.91
N ASP A 32 -35.40 -21.85 9.58
CA ASP A 32 -34.61 -20.96 8.72
C ASP A 32 -34.77 -19.47 9.10
N ALA A 33 -36.00 -19.06 9.47
CA ALA A 33 -36.25 -17.69 9.93
C ALA A 33 -35.55 -17.41 11.26
N GLN A 34 -35.58 -18.37 12.19
CA GLN A 34 -34.88 -18.26 13.47
C GLN A 34 -33.36 -18.25 13.29
N LEU A 35 -32.83 -19.11 12.41
CA LEU A 35 -31.42 -19.16 12.04
C LEU A 35 -30.96 -17.80 11.48
N LYS A 36 -31.77 -17.17 10.61
CA LYS A 36 -31.48 -15.84 10.06
C LYS A 36 -31.37 -14.78 11.16
N ILE A 37 -32.29 -14.79 12.12
CA ILE A 37 -32.26 -13.88 13.27
C ILE A 37 -31.01 -14.10 14.11
N LEU A 38 -30.68 -15.35 14.45
CA LEU A 38 -29.49 -15.66 15.25
C LEU A 38 -28.19 -15.29 14.55
N ARG A 39 -28.09 -15.49 13.23
CA ARG A 39 -26.94 -15.04 12.43
C ARG A 39 -26.81 -13.51 12.37
N ASN A 40 -27.93 -12.77 12.40
CA ASN A 40 -27.89 -11.31 12.56
C ASN A 40 -27.36 -10.93 13.95
N MET A 41 -27.89 -11.57 15.01
CA MET A 41 -27.43 -11.34 16.39
C MET A 41 -25.94 -11.63 16.56
N GLU A 42 -25.44 -12.72 15.96
CA GLU A 42 -24.01 -13.05 15.98
C GLU A 42 -23.17 -11.93 15.35
N ARG A 43 -23.56 -11.45 14.17
CA ARG A 43 -22.87 -10.35 13.48
C ARG A 43 -22.84 -9.06 14.30
N ASP A 44 -23.91 -8.76 15.02
CA ASP A 44 -23.98 -7.58 15.86
C ASP A 44 -23.08 -7.69 17.09
N LEU A 45 -23.08 -8.84 17.76
CA LEU A 45 -22.21 -9.09 18.91
C LEU A 45 -20.72 -9.10 18.54
N VAL A 46 -20.35 -9.69 17.40
CA VAL A 46 -18.97 -9.66 16.91
C VAL A 46 -18.51 -8.22 16.65
N TYR A 47 -19.39 -7.42 16.04
CA TYR A 47 -19.09 -6.02 15.76
C TYR A 47 -18.93 -5.18 17.02
N THR A 48 -19.81 -5.32 18.00
CA THR A 48 -19.72 -4.55 19.26
C THR A 48 -18.47 -4.92 20.04
N ILE A 49 -18.11 -6.21 20.11
CA ILE A 49 -16.86 -6.66 20.74
C ILE A 49 -15.65 -6.05 20.01
N HIS A 50 -15.66 -6.07 18.68
CA HIS A 50 -14.57 -5.49 17.90
C HIS A 50 -14.48 -3.97 18.12
N LEU A 51 -15.61 -3.25 18.16
CA LEU A 51 -15.67 -1.82 18.42
C LEU A 51 -15.07 -1.49 19.80
N MET A 52 -15.52 -2.20 20.84
CA MET A 52 -15.05 -1.99 22.21
C MET A 52 -13.56 -2.32 22.38
N LYS A 53 -13.03 -3.29 21.61
CA LYS A 53 -11.61 -3.70 21.68
C LYS A 53 -10.66 -2.82 20.89
N ARG A 54 -11.03 -2.38 19.68
CA ARG A 54 -10.11 -1.69 18.75
C ARG A 54 -10.31 -0.18 18.64
N GLN A 55 -11.37 0.39 19.24
CA GLN A 55 -11.73 1.82 19.15
C GLN A 55 -11.72 2.40 17.71
N ILE A 56 -11.83 1.56 16.68
CA ILE A 56 -11.84 1.95 15.27
C ILE A 56 -12.94 1.14 14.57
N CYS A 57 -13.80 1.85 13.84
CA CYS A 57 -14.90 1.25 13.07
C CYS A 57 -14.39 0.74 11.72
N ALA A 58 -14.38 -0.58 11.50
CA ALA A 58 -14.49 -1.11 10.14
C ALA A 58 -15.94 -0.98 9.69
N SER A 59 -16.24 -0.29 8.58
CA SER A 59 -17.61 -0.20 8.12
C SER A 59 -18.11 -1.59 7.68
N LYS A 60 -19.23 -2.06 8.27
CA LYS A 60 -19.85 -3.36 7.91
C LYS A 60 -20.29 -3.45 6.43
N ARG A 61 -20.33 -2.32 5.73
CA ARG A 61 -20.84 -2.17 4.36
C ARG A 61 -19.77 -1.49 3.51
N ASP A 62 -19.75 -1.87 2.23
CA ASP A 62 -18.88 -1.31 1.22
C ASP A 62 -19.06 0.21 1.09
N LEU A 63 -17.99 0.91 0.72
CA LEU A 63 -17.93 2.36 0.54
C LEU A 63 -19.00 2.84 -0.46
N SER A 64 -19.28 2.01 -1.47
CA SER A 64 -20.30 2.21 -2.50
C SER A 64 -21.74 2.30 -1.96
N ARG A 65 -22.04 1.78 -0.76
CA ARG A 65 -23.40 1.78 -0.19
C ARG A 65 -23.69 2.97 0.74
N ARG A 66 -22.75 3.90 0.93
CA ARG A 66 -22.97 5.12 1.70
C ARG A 66 -23.81 6.13 0.90
N SER A 67 -24.72 6.84 1.56
CA SER A 67 -25.42 7.98 0.94
C SER A 67 -24.42 9.10 0.59
N LYS A 68 -24.78 10.01 -0.32
CA LYS A 68 -23.90 11.11 -0.76
C LYS A 68 -23.28 11.87 0.43
N SER A 69 -24.11 12.25 1.40
CA SER A 69 -23.69 12.96 2.62
C SER A 69 -22.79 12.14 3.57
N GLN A 70 -22.77 10.81 3.46
CA GLN A 70 -21.89 9.93 4.23
C GLN A 70 -20.56 9.64 3.52
N ARG A 71 -20.48 9.93 2.22
CA ARG A 71 -19.24 9.83 1.41
C ARG A 71 -18.42 11.12 1.50
N GLU A 72 -19.10 12.25 1.64
CA GLU A 72 -18.50 13.58 1.65
C GLU A 72 -18.17 14.01 3.09
N ILE A 73 -17.00 14.65 3.28
CA ILE A 73 -16.63 15.31 4.54
C ILE A 73 -16.83 16.81 4.33
N PRO A 74 -17.72 17.48 5.08
CA PRO A 74 -17.89 18.92 4.96
C PRO A 74 -16.56 19.58 5.34
N THR A 75 -15.93 20.21 4.35
CA THR A 75 -14.60 20.80 4.47
C THR A 75 -14.68 22.24 3.99
N ASP A 76 -14.01 23.13 4.72
CA ASP A 76 -13.88 24.53 4.36
C ASP A 76 -13.17 24.66 3.00
N PRO A 77 -13.72 25.39 2.01
CA PRO A 77 -13.10 25.57 0.70
C PRO A 77 -11.64 26.04 0.78
N ASN A 78 -11.33 26.94 1.72
CA ASN A 78 -9.98 27.45 1.89
C ASN A 78 -8.98 26.37 2.35
N LYS A 79 -9.47 25.36 3.09
CA LYS A 79 -8.64 24.21 3.47
C LYS A 79 -8.41 23.27 2.30
N MET A 80 -9.39 23.11 1.42
CA MET A 80 -9.25 22.31 0.19
C MET A 80 -8.22 22.93 -0.75
N ASP A 81 -8.25 24.24 -0.91
CA ASP A 81 -7.26 24.99 -1.70
C ASP A 81 -5.86 24.85 -1.09
N TYR A 82 -5.75 24.92 0.24
CA TYR A 82 -4.50 24.68 0.95
C TYR A 82 -3.97 23.25 0.75
N TYR A 83 -4.81 22.23 0.80
CA TYR A 83 -4.38 20.85 0.53
C TYR A 83 -3.94 20.65 -0.92
N SER A 84 -4.68 21.23 -1.88
CA SER A 84 -4.30 21.20 -3.30
C SER A 84 -2.97 21.93 -3.53
N TYR A 85 -2.80 23.11 -2.94
CA TYR A 85 -1.56 23.87 -2.99
C TYR A 85 -0.41 23.10 -2.32
N MET A 86 -0.62 22.47 -1.17
CA MET A 86 0.39 21.67 -0.49
C MET A 86 0.81 20.40 -1.25
N GLU A 87 -0.07 19.79 -2.05
CA GLU A 87 0.32 18.69 -2.93
C GLU A 87 1.18 19.15 -4.11
N VAL A 88 0.92 20.36 -4.64
CA VAL A 88 1.67 20.96 -5.74
C VAL A 88 3.01 21.54 -5.29
N PHE A 89 3.08 22.09 -4.07
CA PHE A 89 4.23 22.84 -3.53
C PHE A 89 4.99 22.15 -2.39
N LYS A 90 4.73 20.87 -2.12
CA LYS A 90 5.60 20.11 -1.22
C LYS A 90 7.02 20.15 -1.78
N GLU A 91 7.95 20.70 -1.00
CA GLU A 91 9.35 20.31 -1.08
C GLU A 91 9.41 18.77 -1.06
N PRO A 92 10.28 18.14 -1.88
CA PRO A 92 10.29 16.69 -2.01
C PRO A 92 10.40 16.07 -0.61
N ILE A 93 9.45 15.19 -0.29
CA ILE A 93 9.30 14.51 1.02
C ILE A 93 10.61 13.79 1.43
N CYS A 94 11.49 13.53 0.46
CA CYS A 94 12.90 13.22 0.67
C CYS A 94 13.76 14.37 0.13
N SER A 95 14.33 15.17 1.03
CA SER A 95 15.48 15.99 0.69
C SER A 95 16.65 15.05 0.39
N VAL A 96 16.90 14.79 -0.90
CA VAL A 96 18.08 14.01 -1.32
C VAL A 96 19.32 14.72 -0.77
N THR A 97 20.06 14.06 0.11
CA THR A 97 21.26 14.63 0.72
C THR A 97 22.35 14.77 -0.36
N ASP A 98 23.29 15.68 -0.18
CA ASP A 98 24.43 15.78 -1.11
C ASP A 98 25.24 14.49 -1.19
N ASN A 99 25.31 13.73 -0.09
CA ASN A 99 25.93 12.41 -0.10
C ASN A 99 25.17 11.42 -1.00
N ASP A 100 23.83 11.48 -1.02
CA ASP A 100 23.01 10.63 -1.88
C ASP A 100 23.18 11.00 -3.35
N ARG A 101 23.29 12.31 -3.66
CA ARG A 101 23.64 12.78 -5.00
C ARG A 101 24.99 12.25 -5.44
N LEU A 102 26.01 12.34 -4.58
CA LEU A 102 27.35 11.82 -4.87
C LEU A 102 27.34 10.30 -5.08
N LYS A 103 26.60 9.54 -4.27
CA LYS A 103 26.42 8.09 -4.48
C LYS A 103 25.78 7.80 -5.84
N LEU A 104 24.74 8.54 -6.21
CA LEU A 104 24.08 8.41 -7.52
C LEU A 104 25.06 8.71 -8.67
N PHE A 105 25.82 9.80 -8.59
CA PHE A 105 26.82 10.16 -9.59
C PHE A 105 27.90 9.07 -9.74
N ARG A 106 28.42 8.53 -8.64
CA ARG A 106 29.41 7.45 -8.65
C ARG A 106 28.88 6.18 -9.33
N VAL A 107 27.61 5.86 -9.15
CA VAL A 107 26.98 4.70 -9.79
C VAL A 107 26.82 4.94 -11.29
N LEU A 108 26.36 6.14 -11.69
CA LEU A 108 26.13 6.49 -13.09
C LEU A 108 27.43 6.64 -13.91
N GLN A 109 28.57 6.90 -13.29
CA GLN A 109 29.86 7.01 -13.97
C GLN A 109 30.35 5.71 -14.64
N ILE A 110 29.80 4.55 -14.27
CA ILE A 110 30.22 3.24 -14.80
C ILE A 110 29.58 2.95 -16.16
N LEU A 111 28.46 3.59 -16.44
CA LEU A 111 27.75 3.43 -17.70
C LEU A 111 28.53 4.11 -18.82
N SER A 112 28.52 3.51 -20.01
CA SER A 112 28.99 4.21 -21.20
C SER A 112 28.10 5.43 -21.49
N PRO A 113 28.56 6.44 -22.24
CA PRO A 113 27.74 7.62 -22.57
C PRO A 113 26.38 7.25 -23.16
N HIS A 114 26.37 6.29 -24.08
CA HIS A 114 25.14 5.79 -24.72
C HIS A 114 24.24 5.00 -23.75
N GLU A 115 24.81 4.16 -22.87
CA GLU A 115 24.04 3.45 -21.85
C GLU A 115 23.42 4.41 -20.83
N LYS A 116 24.18 5.44 -20.44
CA LYS A 116 23.76 6.47 -19.51
C LYS A 116 22.63 7.32 -20.08
N GLU A 117 22.72 7.69 -21.35
CA GLU A 117 21.67 8.44 -22.05
C GLU A 117 20.36 7.65 -22.09
N VAL A 118 20.39 6.40 -22.54
CA VAL A 118 19.20 5.51 -22.55
C VAL A 118 18.61 5.35 -21.14
N TYR A 119 19.45 5.19 -20.12
CA TYR A 119 19.00 5.04 -18.74
C TYR A 119 18.35 6.32 -18.19
N ILE A 120 18.89 7.50 -18.49
CA ILE A 120 18.32 8.78 -18.05
C ILE A 120 16.98 9.05 -18.73
N LEU A 121 16.90 8.82 -20.05
CA LEU A 121 15.64 9.01 -20.80
C LEU A 121 14.53 8.10 -20.24
N ARG A 122 14.86 6.86 -19.89
CA ARG A 122 13.88 5.91 -19.34
C ARG A 122 13.54 6.18 -17.88
N ASN A 123 14.53 6.21 -16.99
CA ASN A 123 14.31 6.20 -15.54
C ASN A 123 14.28 7.61 -14.94
N GLY A 124 14.92 8.59 -15.57
CA GLY A 124 14.92 9.98 -15.14
C GLY A 124 13.73 10.77 -15.70
N GLN A 125 13.42 10.59 -16.98
CA GLN A 125 12.38 11.36 -17.67
C GLN A 125 11.09 10.58 -17.95
N GLY A 126 11.13 9.23 -17.88
CA GLY A 126 9.93 8.40 -17.97
C GLY A 126 9.46 8.04 -19.38
N PHE A 127 10.31 8.19 -20.40
CA PHE A 127 9.93 7.87 -21.79
C PHE A 127 9.77 6.38 -22.07
N LEU A 128 8.89 6.05 -23.03
CA LEU A 128 8.67 4.69 -23.51
C LEU A 128 9.84 4.22 -24.39
N HIS A 129 10.09 2.91 -24.47
CA HIS A 129 11.21 2.36 -25.26
C HIS A 129 11.12 2.76 -26.75
N LYS A 130 9.90 2.81 -27.29
CA LYS A 130 9.62 3.23 -28.66
C LYS A 130 9.95 4.70 -28.92
N GLU A 131 9.71 5.57 -27.94
CA GLU A 131 10.02 7.00 -28.02
C GLU A 131 11.53 7.21 -27.97
N ILE A 132 12.21 6.55 -27.03
CA ILE A 132 13.67 6.56 -26.91
C ILE A 132 14.35 6.05 -28.19
N ALA A 133 13.82 4.97 -28.76
CA ALA A 133 14.27 4.42 -30.04
C ALA A 133 14.16 5.45 -31.17
N SER A 134 13.06 6.21 -31.19
CA SER A 134 12.84 7.29 -32.16
C SER A 134 13.80 8.47 -31.95
N PHE A 135 14.08 8.84 -30.69
CA PHE A 135 15.03 9.92 -30.37
C PHE A 135 16.47 9.58 -30.74
N LEU A 136 16.88 8.33 -30.53
CA LEU A 136 18.25 7.87 -30.77
C LEU A 136 18.47 7.26 -32.17
N GLY A 137 17.41 7.12 -32.96
CA GLY A 137 17.48 6.52 -34.31
C GLY A 137 17.85 5.02 -34.29
N VAL A 138 17.48 4.30 -33.23
CA VAL A 138 17.77 2.87 -33.05
C VAL A 138 16.49 2.05 -32.97
N THR A 139 16.59 0.72 -33.04
CA THR A 139 15.43 -0.16 -32.84
C THR A 139 15.04 -0.26 -31.37
N GLU A 140 13.75 -0.50 -31.10
CA GLU A 140 13.25 -0.69 -29.73
C GLU A 140 13.98 -1.83 -28.99
N TRP A 141 14.26 -2.93 -29.70
CA TRP A 141 15.05 -4.03 -29.17
C TRP A 141 16.45 -3.60 -28.71
N ASN A 142 17.13 -2.73 -29.48
CA ASN A 142 18.44 -2.22 -29.10
C ASN A 142 18.38 -1.38 -27.82
N VAL A 143 17.34 -0.55 -27.66
CA VAL A 143 17.10 0.21 -26.43
C VAL A 143 16.91 -0.73 -25.25
N GLN A 144 16.09 -1.77 -25.39
CA GLN A 144 15.84 -2.75 -24.33
C GLN A 144 17.12 -3.49 -23.92
N GLN A 145 17.93 -3.95 -24.88
CA GLN A 145 19.21 -4.62 -24.59
C GLN A 145 20.21 -3.68 -23.92
N THR A 146 20.30 -2.44 -24.39
CA THR A 146 21.18 -1.42 -23.81
C THR A 146 20.78 -1.10 -22.37
N LEU A 147 19.48 -0.93 -22.12
CA LEU A 147 18.96 -0.69 -20.77
C LEU A 147 19.25 -1.87 -19.83
N LYS A 148 19.02 -3.11 -20.29
CA LYS A 148 19.32 -4.32 -19.50
C LYS A 148 20.80 -4.41 -19.11
N ARG A 149 21.71 -4.06 -20.02
CA ARG A 149 23.15 -4.00 -19.72
C ARG A 149 23.47 -2.92 -18.70
N ALA A 150 22.86 -1.74 -18.85
CA ALA A 150 23.04 -0.64 -17.90
C ALA A 150 22.56 -1.02 -16.50
N GLU A 151 21.39 -1.62 -16.37
CA GLU A 151 20.84 -2.11 -15.10
C GLU A 151 21.74 -3.16 -14.45
N GLN A 152 22.28 -4.10 -15.23
CA GLN A 152 23.22 -5.09 -14.72
C GLN A 152 24.51 -4.47 -14.17
N LYS A 153 25.06 -3.45 -14.85
CA LYS A 153 26.25 -2.72 -14.39
C LYS A 153 25.96 -1.95 -13.09
N ILE A 154 24.81 -1.27 -13.02
CA ILE A 154 24.37 -0.56 -11.82
C ILE A 154 24.22 -1.53 -10.65
N LYS A 155 23.50 -2.65 -10.85
CA LYS A 155 23.24 -3.63 -9.79
C LYS A 155 24.52 -4.15 -9.16
N ARG A 156 25.47 -4.59 -9.99
CA ARG A 156 26.80 -5.04 -9.52
C ARG A 156 27.54 -3.94 -8.76
N ARG A 157 27.41 -2.69 -9.17
CA ARG A 157 28.06 -1.57 -8.47
C ARG A 157 27.44 -1.30 -7.11
N VAL A 158 26.12 -1.31 -7.03
CA VAL A 158 25.38 -1.08 -5.78
C VAL A 158 25.73 -2.17 -4.77
N GLU A 159 25.70 -3.44 -5.18
CA GLU A 159 26.12 -4.57 -4.34
C GLU A 159 27.55 -4.36 -3.80
N ASN A 160 28.49 -3.97 -4.66
CA ASN A 160 29.88 -3.68 -4.24
C ASN A 160 29.98 -2.48 -3.28
N MET A 161 29.16 -1.43 -3.45
CA MET A 161 29.16 -0.27 -2.57
C MET A 161 28.57 -0.61 -1.20
N GLU A 162 27.48 -1.38 -1.14
CA GLU A 162 26.87 -1.84 0.11
C GLU A 162 27.84 -2.71 0.93
N ILE A 163 28.60 -3.56 0.26
CA ILE A 163 29.67 -4.36 0.89
C ILE A 163 30.75 -3.45 1.48
N ILE A 164 31.22 -2.44 0.75
CA ILE A 164 32.25 -1.50 1.23
C ILE A 164 31.73 -0.66 2.40
N ASP A 165 30.52 -0.12 2.29
CA ASP A 165 29.87 0.65 3.36
C ASP A 165 29.70 -0.23 4.62
N PHE A 166 29.37 -1.52 4.46
CA PHE A 166 29.29 -2.47 5.58
C PHE A 166 30.65 -2.71 6.27
N TYR A 167 31.73 -2.89 5.51
CA TYR A 167 33.06 -3.07 6.10
C TYR A 167 33.57 -1.80 6.79
N GLN A 168 33.35 -0.61 6.19
CA GLN A 168 33.76 0.66 6.79
C GLN A 168 33.04 0.94 8.12
N ASN A 169 31.75 0.59 8.22
CA ASN A 169 30.97 0.81 9.44
C ASN A 169 31.23 -0.22 10.55
N ASN A 170 31.73 -1.42 10.22
CA ASN A 170 32.04 -2.46 11.21
C ASN A 170 33.52 -2.51 11.62
N CYS A 171 34.44 -1.95 10.83
CA CYS A 171 35.86 -1.85 11.20
C CYS A 171 36.21 -0.60 12.03
N LEU A 172 35.27 0.35 12.19
CA LEU A 172 35.44 1.56 13.01
C LEU A 172 34.78 1.44 14.41
N LYS A 173 34.45 0.21 14.84
CA LYS A 173 34.06 -0.13 16.21
C LYS A 173 35.11 -1.06 16.82
#